data_AF-A0A8C4WBL5-F1
#
_entry.id   AF-A0A8C4WBL5-F1
#
_cell.length_a   1.000
_cell.length_b   1.000
_cell.length_c   1.000
_cell.angle_alpha   90.00
_cell.angle_beta   90.00
_cell.angle_gamma   90.00
#
_symmetry.space_group_name_H-M   'P 1'
#
loop_
_entity.id
_entity.type
_entity.pdbx_description
1 polymer ?
#
loop_
_entity_poly.entity_id
_entity_poly.type
_entity_poly.pdbx_seq_one_letter_code
_entity_poly.pdbx_strand_id
1 'polypeptide(L)'
;MSALKTLQEKIRRLELERSQAEDNLSCLSIEAAQYKKTLQLETNVKDIAHEELIQQKKDVSVQLSAAQSRCSLLEKQLDYMRKIVFNAELEKNMVLEQQTPLQKEKDQNHMELHAKLEKLEILEKECFRLSNTQRTAEDKIKQLEEKLREEEHQRKLIQDKSASSSHSVSANVQSVLHIMKHRSPCVLSRCVEADEHRISRRTTACKSASSCSTSSSVTDNLSDLLLAIQDELGQMSFEHQELLKQIQETQNCEVREDLERELDCLVKQMEIKGEQISKLKKHQASALSGNSIYLECTVPLGFQDIQVQQETYLKHVSDSNTHPCLCLESNDGLNSF
;
A
#
# COMPACT_ATOMS: atom_id res chain seq x y z
N MET A 1 149.62 -4.16 24.21
CA MET A 1 148.64 -3.10 24.55
C MET A 1 147.50 -2.93 23.55
N SER A 2 147.72 -2.82 22.22
CA SER A 2 146.65 -2.44 21.28
C SER A 2 145.44 -3.39 21.25
N ALA A 3 145.65 -4.69 21.08
CA ALA A 3 144.57 -5.66 20.83
C ALA A 3 143.50 -5.74 21.94
N LEU A 4 143.89 -5.57 23.21
CA LEU A 4 142.96 -5.60 24.34
C LEU A 4 141.95 -4.44 24.27
N LYS A 5 142.40 -3.23 23.92
CA LYS A 5 141.51 -2.07 23.75
C LYS A 5 140.54 -2.26 22.59
N THR A 6 141.01 -2.84 21.48
CA THR A 6 140.15 -3.19 20.33
C THR A 6 139.06 -4.20 20.71
N LEU A 7 139.39 -5.20 21.54
CA LEU A 7 138.42 -6.18 22.03
C LEU A 7 137.40 -5.55 22.99
N GLN A 8 137.84 -4.69 23.91
CA GLN A 8 136.97 -4.00 24.87
C GLN A 8 135.95 -3.08 24.17
N GLU A 9 136.37 -2.27 23.19
CA GLU A 9 135.44 -1.44 22.41
C GLU A 9 134.50 -2.29 21.54
N LYS A 10 134.94 -3.45 21.04
CA LYS A 10 134.05 -4.39 20.33
C LYS A 10 132.99 -4.99 21.26
N ILE A 11 133.35 -5.35 22.50
CA ILE A 11 132.39 -5.84 23.51
C ILE A 11 131.37 -4.75 23.83
N ARG A 12 131.83 -3.55 24.20
CA ARG A 12 130.95 -2.39 24.50
C ARG A 12 129.99 -2.07 23.37
N ARG A 13 130.43 -2.22 22.11
CA ARG A 13 129.58 -2.04 20.92
C ARG A 13 128.55 -3.15 20.78
N LEU A 14 128.94 -4.41 20.92
CA LEU A 14 128.03 -5.55 20.85
C LEU A 14 126.98 -5.50 21.99
N GLU A 15 127.34 -5.02 23.17
CA GLU A 15 126.41 -4.81 24.29
C GLU A 15 125.37 -3.73 23.98
N LEU A 16 125.79 -2.62 23.36
CA LEU A 16 124.89 -1.56 22.90
C LEU A 16 123.97 -2.03 21.76
N GLU A 17 124.53 -2.73 20.77
CA GLU A 17 123.78 -3.33 19.65
C GLU A 17 122.77 -4.38 20.16
N ARG A 18 123.14 -5.17 21.19
CA ARG A 18 122.23 -6.13 21.84
C ARG A 18 121.09 -5.43 22.59
N SER A 19 121.40 -4.40 23.39
CA SER A 19 120.37 -3.61 24.10
C SER A 19 119.39 -2.99 23.11
N GLN A 20 119.89 -2.37 22.03
CA GLN A 20 119.04 -1.76 21.02
C GLN A 20 118.19 -2.80 20.26
N ALA A 21 118.70 -4.03 20.05
CA ALA A 21 117.91 -5.13 19.51
C ALA A 21 116.84 -5.64 20.48
N GLU A 22 117.14 -5.69 21.79
CA GLU A 22 116.20 -6.04 22.87
C GLU A 22 115.07 -5.00 22.98
N ASP A 23 115.41 -3.71 22.95
CA ASP A 23 114.45 -2.59 22.93
C ASP A 23 113.56 -2.61 21.68
N ASN A 24 114.16 -2.75 20.48
CA ASN A 24 113.42 -2.85 19.22
C ASN A 24 112.45 -4.05 19.21
N LEU A 25 112.88 -5.22 19.73
CA LEU A 25 112.04 -6.41 19.83
C LEU A 25 110.87 -6.20 20.81
N SER A 26 111.11 -5.48 21.92
CA SER A 26 110.08 -5.08 22.88
C SER A 26 109.02 -4.18 22.23
N CYS A 27 109.44 -3.13 21.51
CA CYS A 27 108.54 -2.25 20.76
C CYS A 27 107.70 -3.01 19.72
N LEU A 28 108.34 -3.84 18.87
CA LEU A 28 107.66 -4.64 17.85
C LEU A 28 106.67 -5.65 18.46
N SER A 29 106.98 -6.22 19.63
CA SER A 29 106.07 -7.10 20.37
C SER A 29 104.82 -6.37 20.88
N ILE A 30 104.99 -5.13 21.37
CA ILE A 30 103.89 -4.26 21.80
C ILE A 30 103.01 -3.87 20.61
N GLU A 31 103.61 -3.45 19.49
CA GLU A 31 102.89 -3.12 18.26
C GLU A 31 102.12 -4.33 17.71
N ALA A 32 102.74 -5.51 17.61
CA ALA A 32 102.08 -6.72 17.16
C ALA A 32 100.89 -7.12 18.06
N ALA A 33 101.01 -6.95 19.38
CA ALA A 33 99.90 -7.17 20.31
C ALA A 33 98.76 -6.16 20.12
N GLN A 34 99.08 -4.89 19.83
CA GLN A 34 98.08 -3.86 19.53
C GLN A 34 97.36 -4.13 18.20
N TYR A 35 98.09 -4.46 17.12
CA TYR A 35 97.49 -4.85 15.84
C TYR A 35 96.57 -6.06 15.99
N LYS A 36 96.99 -7.10 16.72
CA LYS A 36 96.15 -8.28 17.02
C LYS A 36 94.86 -7.89 17.74
N LYS A 37 94.92 -7.00 18.74
CA LYS A 37 93.74 -6.51 19.47
C LYS A 37 92.80 -5.72 18.57
N THR A 38 93.34 -4.82 17.74
CA THR A 38 92.55 -4.00 16.81
C THR A 38 91.84 -4.86 15.77
N LEU A 39 92.54 -5.84 15.17
CA LEU A 39 91.96 -6.78 14.22
C LEU A 39 90.84 -7.62 14.85
N GLN A 40 91.03 -8.11 16.09
CA GLN A 40 89.99 -8.87 16.79
C GLN A 40 88.75 -8.01 17.09
N LEU A 41 88.91 -6.73 17.43
CA LEU A 41 87.79 -5.80 17.59
C LEU A 41 87.05 -5.56 16.26
N GLU A 42 87.79 -5.42 15.16
CA GLU A 42 87.21 -5.25 13.81
C GLU A 42 86.38 -6.48 13.40
N THR A 43 86.87 -7.70 13.65
CA THR A 43 86.12 -8.95 13.44
C THR A 43 84.85 -8.98 14.29
N ASN A 44 84.97 -8.76 15.60
CA ASN A 44 83.80 -8.80 16.50
C ASN A 44 82.70 -7.79 16.09
N VAL A 45 83.08 -6.59 15.61
CA VAL A 45 82.11 -5.59 15.12
C VAL A 45 81.43 -6.04 13.82
N LYS A 46 82.16 -6.67 12.91
CA LYS A 46 81.58 -7.26 11.68
C LYS A 46 80.61 -8.40 11.99
N ASP A 47 80.95 -9.26 12.96
CA ASP A 47 80.10 -10.39 13.36
C ASP A 47 78.78 -9.90 13.99
N ILE A 48 78.83 -8.87 14.85
CA ILE A 48 77.64 -8.21 15.42
C ILE A 48 76.77 -7.61 14.30
N ALA A 49 77.36 -6.80 13.41
CA ALA A 49 76.64 -6.19 12.30
C ALA A 49 76.04 -7.23 11.32
N HIS A 50 76.66 -8.42 11.22
CA HIS A 50 76.14 -9.51 10.42
C HIS A 50 74.91 -10.17 11.05
N GLU A 51 74.94 -10.48 12.35
CA GLU A 51 73.76 -11.05 13.04
C GLU A 51 72.62 -10.02 13.13
N GLU A 52 72.91 -8.73 13.35
CA GLU A 52 71.90 -7.66 13.28
C GLU A 52 71.21 -7.61 11.90
N LEU A 53 71.98 -7.68 10.81
CA LEU A 53 71.43 -7.71 9.45
C LEU A 53 70.65 -9.00 9.16
N ILE A 54 71.11 -10.14 9.69
CA ILE A 54 70.38 -11.41 9.64
C ILE A 54 69.05 -11.30 10.41
N GLN A 55 69.02 -10.66 11.58
CA GLN A 55 67.81 -10.48 12.37
C GLN A 55 66.82 -9.54 11.69
N GLN A 56 67.26 -8.37 11.22
CA GLN A 56 66.43 -7.45 10.43
C GLN A 56 65.82 -8.15 9.21
N LYS A 57 66.57 -9.03 8.54
CA LYS A 57 66.07 -9.84 7.42
C LYS A 57 64.99 -10.85 7.84
N LYS A 58 65.12 -11.49 9.01
CA LYS A 58 64.06 -12.36 9.58
C LYS A 58 62.80 -11.54 9.86
N ASP A 59 62.95 -10.38 10.53
CA ASP A 59 61.83 -9.53 10.95
C ASP A 59 61.04 -8.98 9.74
N VAL A 60 61.74 -8.48 8.72
CA VAL A 60 61.13 -8.05 7.44
C VAL A 60 60.44 -9.22 6.73
N SER A 61 61.01 -10.44 6.78
CA SER A 61 60.37 -11.62 6.19
C SER A 61 59.07 -12.02 6.90
N VAL A 62 58.97 -11.82 8.23
CA VAL A 62 57.74 -12.04 9.01
C VAL A 62 56.71 -10.95 8.70
N GLN A 63 57.12 -9.69 8.63
CA GLN A 63 56.22 -8.59 8.24
C GLN A 63 55.67 -8.79 6.81
N LEU A 64 56.49 -9.26 5.87
CA LEU A 64 56.06 -9.55 4.51
C LEU A 64 55.02 -10.69 4.45
N SER A 65 55.22 -11.79 5.18
CA SER A 65 54.26 -12.91 5.18
C SER A 65 52.93 -12.53 5.85
N ALA A 66 52.97 -11.69 6.89
CA ALA A 66 51.78 -11.11 7.51
C ALA A 66 51.02 -10.18 6.54
N ALA A 67 51.76 -9.32 5.81
CA ALA A 67 51.19 -8.43 4.80
C ALA A 67 50.54 -9.22 3.63
N GLN A 68 51.23 -10.23 3.10
CA GLN A 68 50.70 -11.14 2.08
C GLN A 68 49.42 -11.84 2.54
N SER A 69 49.39 -12.34 3.77
CA SER A 69 48.21 -12.98 4.37
C SER A 69 47.02 -12.02 4.47
N ARG A 70 47.27 -10.76 4.87
CA ARG A 70 46.25 -9.69 4.91
C ARG A 70 45.73 -9.34 3.53
N CYS A 71 46.60 -9.26 2.52
CA CYS A 71 46.19 -9.01 1.13
C CYS A 71 45.28 -10.13 0.61
N SER A 72 45.65 -11.40 0.79
CA SER A 72 44.83 -12.54 0.32
C SER A 72 43.46 -12.64 1.02
N LEU A 73 43.34 -12.17 2.28
CA LEU A 73 42.05 -12.05 2.95
C LEU A 73 41.17 -10.95 2.32
N LEU A 74 41.76 -9.78 2.04
CA LEU A 74 41.05 -8.66 1.39
C LEU A 74 40.63 -8.99 -0.04
N GLU A 75 41.44 -9.71 -0.81
CA GLU A 75 41.10 -10.22 -2.14
C GLU A 75 39.85 -11.10 -2.10
N LYS A 76 39.81 -12.09 -1.18
CA LYS A 76 38.64 -12.96 -0.98
C LYS A 76 37.39 -12.18 -0.55
N GLN A 77 37.56 -11.17 0.30
CA GLN A 77 36.44 -10.30 0.72
C GLN A 77 35.89 -9.48 -0.46
N LEU A 78 36.77 -8.95 -1.32
CA LEU A 78 36.36 -8.23 -2.53
C LEU A 78 35.66 -9.14 -3.55
N ASP A 79 36.11 -10.39 -3.73
CA ASP A 79 35.43 -11.36 -4.59
C ASP A 79 34.06 -11.80 -4.05
N TYR A 80 33.92 -11.94 -2.73
CA TYR A 80 32.62 -12.12 -2.09
C TYR A 80 31.70 -10.91 -2.34
N MET A 81 32.17 -9.69 -2.11
CA MET A 81 31.39 -8.46 -2.35
C MET A 81 30.97 -8.32 -3.82
N ARG A 82 31.87 -8.60 -4.77
CA ARG A 82 31.56 -8.62 -6.21
C ARG A 82 30.41 -9.58 -6.53
N LYS A 83 30.41 -10.78 -5.92
CA LYS A 83 29.34 -11.77 -6.12
C LYS A 83 28.01 -11.30 -5.53
N ILE A 84 27.99 -10.70 -4.35
CA ILE A 84 26.76 -10.17 -3.73
C ILE A 84 26.17 -9.03 -4.57
N VAL A 85 27.00 -8.09 -5.04
CA VAL A 85 26.55 -7.00 -5.93
C VAL A 85 26.00 -7.55 -7.25
N PHE A 86 26.69 -8.51 -7.87
CA PHE A 86 26.22 -9.15 -9.12
C PHE A 86 24.87 -9.85 -8.94
N ASN A 87 24.67 -10.58 -7.84
CA ASN A 87 23.39 -11.22 -7.53
C ASN A 87 22.26 -10.17 -7.37
N ALA A 88 22.49 -9.13 -6.56
CA ALA A 88 21.50 -8.07 -6.35
C ALA A 88 21.17 -7.28 -7.64
N GLU A 89 22.15 -7.06 -8.52
CA GLU A 89 21.91 -6.48 -9.84
C GLU A 89 21.05 -7.39 -10.75
N LEU A 90 21.30 -8.70 -10.71
CA LEU A 90 20.53 -9.71 -11.45
C LEU A 90 19.08 -9.79 -10.95
N GLU A 91 18.88 -9.89 -9.64
CA GLU A 91 17.57 -9.90 -8.98
C GLU A 91 16.77 -8.63 -9.31
N LYS A 92 17.39 -7.45 -9.17
CA LYS A 92 16.81 -6.16 -9.58
C LYS A 92 16.41 -6.16 -11.06
N ASN A 93 17.22 -6.73 -11.95
CA ASN A 93 16.91 -6.79 -13.38
C ASN A 93 15.71 -7.72 -13.65
N MET A 94 15.62 -8.88 -12.98
CA MET A 94 14.47 -9.80 -13.09
C MET A 94 13.17 -9.15 -12.59
N VAL A 95 13.22 -8.38 -11.49
CA VAL A 95 12.06 -7.64 -10.97
C VAL A 95 11.62 -6.54 -11.95
N LEU A 96 12.55 -5.77 -12.53
CA LEU A 96 12.23 -4.75 -13.53
C LEU A 96 11.64 -5.34 -14.82
N GLU A 97 12.13 -6.51 -15.25
CA GLU A 97 11.58 -7.23 -16.41
C GLU A 97 10.15 -7.72 -16.14
N GLN A 98 9.85 -8.20 -14.92
CA GLN A 98 8.49 -8.59 -14.51
C GLN A 98 7.53 -7.41 -14.30
N GLN A 99 8.01 -6.27 -13.81
CA GLN A 99 7.20 -5.05 -13.66
C GLN A 99 6.83 -4.42 -15.01
N THR A 100 7.68 -4.54 -16.03
CA THR A 100 7.49 -3.93 -17.36
C THR A 100 6.18 -4.33 -18.08
N PRO A 101 5.77 -5.60 -18.18
CA PRO A 101 4.48 -5.97 -18.74
C PRO A 101 3.31 -5.57 -17.83
N LEU A 102 3.45 -5.73 -16.50
CA LEU A 102 2.39 -5.45 -15.54
C LEU A 102 2.00 -3.96 -15.51
N GLN A 103 2.98 -3.07 -15.64
CA GLN A 103 2.74 -1.62 -15.78
C GLN A 103 2.04 -1.29 -17.11
N LYS A 104 2.42 -1.92 -18.23
CA LYS A 104 1.74 -1.74 -19.52
C LYS A 104 0.29 -2.23 -19.48
N GLU A 105 0.02 -3.34 -18.81
CA GLU A 105 -1.34 -3.85 -18.61
C GLU A 105 -2.17 -2.88 -17.76
N LYS A 106 -1.60 -2.37 -16.66
CA LYS A 106 -2.23 -1.34 -15.81
C LYS A 106 -2.56 -0.07 -16.59
N ASP A 107 -1.64 0.42 -17.42
CA ASP A 107 -1.85 1.62 -18.26
C ASP A 107 -2.91 1.37 -19.33
N GLN A 108 -2.89 0.20 -19.99
CA GLN A 108 -3.90 -0.22 -20.96
C GLN A 108 -5.31 -0.33 -20.33
N ASN A 109 -5.39 -0.94 -19.13
CA ASN A 109 -6.63 -1.05 -18.37
C ASN A 109 -7.16 0.33 -17.92
N HIS A 110 -6.26 1.26 -17.56
CA HIS A 110 -6.63 2.63 -17.22
C HIS A 110 -7.17 3.41 -18.44
N MET A 111 -6.53 3.26 -19.61
CA MET A 111 -7.03 3.84 -20.87
C MET A 111 -8.40 3.27 -21.27
N GLU A 112 -8.61 1.95 -21.14
CA GLU A 112 -9.90 1.33 -21.45
C GLU A 112 -10.99 1.76 -20.46
N LEU A 113 -10.67 1.90 -19.16
CA LEU A 113 -11.59 2.43 -18.16
C LEU A 113 -11.99 3.87 -18.48
N HIS A 114 -11.04 4.74 -18.86
CA HIS A 114 -11.33 6.12 -19.26
C HIS A 114 -12.28 6.17 -20.47
N ALA A 115 -12.04 5.36 -21.51
CA ALA A 115 -12.92 5.28 -22.68
C ALA A 115 -14.33 4.74 -22.34
N LYS A 116 -14.44 3.83 -21.36
CA LYS A 116 -15.73 3.34 -20.85
C LYS A 116 -16.49 4.44 -20.09
N LEU A 117 -15.80 5.25 -19.28
CA LEU A 117 -16.40 6.37 -18.54
C LEU A 117 -16.91 7.47 -19.48
N GLU A 118 -16.12 7.88 -20.48
CA GLU A 118 -16.56 8.84 -21.52
C GLU A 118 -17.82 8.35 -22.26
N LYS A 119 -17.87 7.05 -22.61
CA LYS A 119 -19.05 6.45 -23.22
C LYS A 119 -20.28 6.43 -22.29
N LEU A 120 -20.09 6.23 -20.98
CA LEU A 120 -21.19 6.31 -20.00
C LEU A 120 -21.74 7.74 -19.91
N GLU A 121 -20.86 8.75 -19.83
CA GLU A 121 -21.27 10.17 -19.78
C GLU A 121 -22.12 10.58 -21.00
N ILE A 122 -21.79 10.06 -22.19
CA ILE A 122 -22.59 10.25 -23.42
C ILE A 122 -23.96 9.57 -23.30
N LEU A 123 -24.03 8.35 -22.77
CA LEU A 123 -25.28 7.61 -22.58
C LEU A 123 -26.19 8.25 -21.51
N GLU A 124 -25.63 8.82 -20.44
CA GLU A 124 -26.40 9.58 -19.45
C GLU A 124 -27.04 10.84 -20.05
N LYS A 125 -26.30 11.56 -20.90
CA LYS A 125 -26.81 12.71 -21.67
C LYS A 125 -27.92 12.31 -22.65
N GLU A 126 -27.77 11.18 -23.34
CA GLU A 126 -28.82 10.57 -24.18
C GLU A 126 -30.08 10.26 -23.36
N CYS A 127 -29.95 9.55 -22.23
CA CYS A 127 -31.04 9.18 -21.34
C CYS A 127 -31.80 10.41 -20.80
N PHE A 128 -31.09 11.46 -20.38
CA PHE A 128 -31.71 12.71 -19.92
C PHE A 128 -32.49 13.42 -21.05
N ARG A 129 -31.92 13.48 -22.27
CA ARG A 129 -32.60 14.04 -23.45
C ARG A 129 -33.86 13.25 -23.80
N LEU A 130 -33.80 11.92 -23.76
CA LEU A 130 -34.95 11.04 -24.01
C LEU A 130 -36.03 11.21 -22.94
N SER A 131 -35.67 11.24 -21.66
CA SER A 131 -36.63 11.44 -20.55
C SER A 131 -37.38 12.77 -20.65
N ASN A 132 -36.70 13.87 -20.98
CA ASN A 132 -37.35 15.16 -21.21
C ASN A 132 -38.27 15.14 -22.45
N THR A 133 -37.89 14.40 -23.49
CA THR A 133 -38.71 14.21 -24.70
C THR A 133 -39.97 13.39 -24.39
N GLN A 134 -39.83 12.31 -23.62
CA GLN A 134 -40.92 11.46 -23.14
C GLN A 134 -41.91 12.27 -22.30
N ARG A 135 -41.46 13.01 -21.28
CA ARG A 135 -42.33 13.87 -20.45
C ARG A 135 -43.13 14.87 -21.31
N THR A 136 -42.46 15.48 -22.29
CA THR A 136 -43.09 16.42 -23.24
C THR A 136 -44.15 15.73 -24.13
N ALA A 137 -44.01 14.43 -24.42
CA ALA A 137 -45.01 13.65 -25.15
C ALA A 137 -46.17 13.23 -24.23
N GLU A 138 -45.89 12.76 -23.01
CA GLU A 138 -46.89 12.41 -22.00
C GLU A 138 -47.81 13.59 -21.66
N ASP A 139 -47.27 14.78 -21.48
CA ASP A 139 -48.06 15.98 -21.18
C ASP A 139 -48.92 16.44 -22.36
N LYS A 140 -48.45 16.22 -23.60
CA LYS A 140 -49.27 16.42 -24.81
C LYS A 140 -50.39 15.39 -24.93
N ILE A 141 -50.15 14.14 -24.56
CA ILE A 141 -51.17 13.08 -24.55
C ILE A 141 -52.28 13.46 -23.55
N LYS A 142 -51.94 13.83 -22.31
CA LYS A 142 -52.91 14.28 -21.29
C LYS A 142 -53.79 15.45 -21.79
N GLN A 143 -53.19 16.44 -22.46
CA GLN A 143 -53.92 17.58 -23.05
C GLN A 143 -54.86 17.17 -24.20
N LEU A 144 -54.53 16.12 -24.96
CA LEU A 144 -55.39 15.60 -26.02
C LEU A 144 -56.51 14.72 -25.46
N GLU A 145 -56.24 13.92 -24.44
CA GLU A 145 -57.25 13.14 -23.69
C GLU A 145 -58.28 14.06 -23.01
N GLU A 146 -57.83 15.18 -22.44
CA GLU A 146 -58.71 16.19 -21.84
C GLU A 146 -59.65 16.81 -22.88
N LYS A 147 -59.11 17.32 -23.99
CA LYS A 147 -59.90 17.88 -25.10
C LYS A 147 -60.84 16.86 -25.74
N LEU A 148 -60.46 15.60 -25.80
CA LEU A 148 -61.34 14.53 -26.31
C LEU A 148 -62.58 14.37 -25.41
N ARG A 149 -62.40 14.37 -24.08
CA ARG A 149 -63.53 14.32 -23.13
C ARG A 149 -64.41 15.57 -23.20
N GLU A 150 -63.85 16.74 -23.45
CA GLU A 150 -64.62 17.97 -23.69
C GLU A 150 -65.48 17.86 -24.96
N GLU A 151 -64.90 17.40 -26.07
CA GLU A 151 -65.61 17.13 -27.34
C GLU A 151 -66.72 16.07 -27.19
N GLU A 152 -66.45 14.98 -26.48
CA GLU A 152 -67.45 13.94 -26.19
C GLU A 152 -68.62 14.48 -25.36
N HIS A 153 -68.33 15.29 -24.34
CA HIS A 153 -69.37 15.98 -23.56
C HIS A 153 -70.19 16.97 -24.40
N GLN A 154 -69.56 17.74 -25.28
CA GLN A 154 -70.25 18.65 -26.20
C GLN A 154 -71.15 17.90 -27.19
N ARG A 155 -70.67 16.82 -27.80
CA ARG A 155 -71.44 15.97 -28.71
C ARG A 155 -72.66 15.35 -28.00
N LYS A 156 -72.49 14.89 -26.76
CA LYS A 156 -73.58 14.37 -25.94
C LYS A 156 -74.63 15.45 -25.62
N LEU A 157 -74.20 16.66 -25.22
CA LEU A 157 -75.09 17.81 -25.01
C LEU A 157 -75.90 18.17 -26.27
N ILE A 158 -75.28 18.11 -27.46
CA ILE A 158 -75.97 18.32 -28.74
C ILE A 158 -76.97 17.19 -29.01
N GLN A 159 -76.58 15.93 -28.76
CA GLN A 159 -77.47 14.78 -28.91
C GLN A 159 -78.70 14.89 -27.99
N ASP A 160 -78.53 15.13 -26.69
CA ASP A 160 -79.62 15.28 -25.72
C ASP A 160 -80.56 16.45 -26.09
N LYS A 161 -80.02 17.54 -26.63
CA LYS A 161 -80.80 18.70 -27.08
C LYS A 161 -81.54 18.45 -28.39
N SER A 162 -80.96 17.65 -29.30
CA SER A 162 -81.65 17.18 -30.51
C SER A 162 -82.75 16.16 -30.18
N ALA A 163 -82.54 15.29 -29.19
CA ALA A 163 -83.51 14.32 -28.70
C ALA A 163 -84.71 15.01 -28.05
N SER A 164 -84.50 15.95 -27.14
CA SER A 164 -85.58 16.74 -26.53
C SER A 164 -86.37 17.57 -27.56
N SER A 165 -85.70 18.15 -28.57
CA SER A 165 -86.38 18.79 -29.71
C SER A 165 -87.20 17.77 -30.52
N SER A 166 -86.66 16.58 -30.77
CA SER A 166 -87.35 15.49 -31.48
C SER A 166 -88.54 14.95 -30.70
N HIS A 167 -88.47 14.92 -29.36
CA HIS A 167 -89.58 14.57 -28.50
C HIS A 167 -90.70 15.62 -28.58
N SER A 168 -90.36 16.93 -28.58
CA SER A 168 -91.34 18.01 -28.80
C SER A 168 -92.02 17.90 -30.18
N VAL A 169 -91.26 17.67 -31.25
CA VAL A 169 -91.81 17.46 -32.60
C VAL A 169 -92.66 16.19 -32.66
N SER A 170 -92.22 15.09 -32.07
CA SER A 170 -92.99 13.83 -32.05
C SER A 170 -94.26 13.92 -31.21
N ALA A 171 -94.27 14.71 -30.11
CA ALA A 171 -95.47 14.98 -29.34
C ALA A 171 -96.49 15.79 -30.15
N ASN A 172 -96.02 16.79 -30.91
CA ASN A 172 -96.88 17.54 -31.84
C ASN A 172 -97.44 16.63 -32.95
N VAL A 173 -96.61 15.77 -33.55
CA VAL A 173 -97.05 14.80 -34.58
C VAL A 173 -98.02 13.76 -34.00
N GLN A 174 -97.79 13.25 -32.80
CA GLN A 174 -98.71 12.35 -32.11
C GLN A 174 -100.03 13.04 -31.75
N SER A 175 -100.02 14.33 -31.38
CA SER A 175 -101.22 15.13 -31.14
C SER A 175 -102.06 15.28 -32.41
N VAL A 176 -101.43 15.64 -33.54
CA VAL A 176 -102.09 15.70 -34.86
C VAL A 176 -102.63 14.32 -35.27
N LEU A 177 -101.84 13.25 -35.11
CA LEU A 177 -102.26 11.89 -35.43
C LEU A 177 -103.42 11.43 -34.53
N HIS A 178 -103.43 11.79 -33.25
CA HIS A 178 -104.52 11.50 -32.32
C HIS A 178 -105.82 12.21 -32.74
N ILE A 179 -105.74 13.49 -33.14
CA ILE A 179 -106.88 14.23 -33.70
C ILE A 179 -107.39 13.56 -34.99
N MET A 180 -106.51 13.07 -35.86
CA MET A 180 -106.89 12.34 -37.08
C MET A 180 -107.45 10.94 -36.82
N LYS A 181 -107.13 10.30 -35.69
CA LYS A 181 -107.48 8.89 -35.40
C LYS A 181 -108.85 8.71 -34.75
N HIS A 182 -109.50 9.78 -34.26
CA HIS A 182 -110.84 9.72 -33.67
C HIS A 182 -111.97 9.95 -34.69
N ARG A 183 -112.03 9.05 -35.68
CA ARG A 183 -113.29 8.61 -36.31
C ARG A 183 -113.48 7.12 -35.98
N SER A 184 -114.45 6.85 -35.11
CA SER A 184 -114.69 5.62 -34.34
C SER A 184 -115.28 4.43 -35.17
N PRO A 185 -115.48 3.21 -34.59
CA PRO A 185 -114.76 2.46 -33.53
C PRO A 185 -114.55 0.93 -33.86
N CYS A 186 -114.03 0.13 -32.90
CA CYS A 186 -114.52 -1.22 -32.45
C CYS A 186 -113.53 -2.44 -32.24
N VAL A 187 -113.46 -2.89 -30.96
CA VAL A 187 -113.29 -4.25 -30.32
C VAL A 187 -112.14 -5.29 -30.52
N LEU A 188 -111.69 -5.81 -29.35
CA LEU A 188 -111.44 -7.22 -28.88
C LEU A 188 -110.06 -7.97 -28.91
N SER A 189 -109.70 -8.54 -27.73
CA SER A 189 -108.85 -9.75 -27.44
C SER A 189 -107.33 -9.76 -27.75
N ARG A 190 -106.44 -10.62 -27.17
CA ARG A 190 -106.39 -11.39 -25.88
C ARG A 190 -105.00 -12.11 -25.71
N CYS A 191 -104.32 -11.95 -24.55
CA CYS A 191 -103.18 -12.78 -24.02
C CYS A 191 -101.90 -12.90 -24.93
N VAL A 192 -100.76 -13.56 -24.58
CA VAL A 192 -100.34 -14.54 -23.52
C VAL A 192 -98.82 -14.41 -23.19
N GLU A 193 -98.37 -14.83 -21.98
CA GLU A 193 -97.05 -15.44 -21.54
C GLU A 193 -95.66 -14.95 -22.07
N ALA A 194 -94.48 -15.13 -21.43
CA ALA A 194 -94.01 -15.62 -20.10
C ALA A 194 -92.83 -14.69 -19.60
N ASP A 195 -91.65 -15.00 -19.00
CA ASP A 195 -90.89 -16.16 -18.44
C ASP A 195 -89.75 -15.53 -17.55
N GLU A 196 -89.42 -15.88 -16.27
CA GLU A 196 -88.69 -17.02 -15.63
C GLU A 196 -87.13 -16.91 -15.47
N HIS A 197 -86.61 -17.53 -14.38
CA HIS A 197 -85.22 -17.96 -14.06
C HIS A 197 -84.08 -16.99 -13.59
N ARG A 198 -84.12 -16.63 -12.29
CA ARG A 198 -83.23 -17.06 -11.15
C ARG A 198 -81.71 -17.40 -11.34
N ILE A 199 -80.91 -17.29 -10.23
CA ILE A 199 -79.50 -17.77 -9.93
C ILE A 199 -78.42 -16.64 -9.92
N SER A 200 -77.30 -16.61 -9.13
CA SER A 200 -76.97 -17.03 -7.73
C SER A 200 -75.51 -16.62 -7.29
N ARG A 201 -75.36 -15.92 -6.14
CA ARG A 201 -74.21 -15.86 -5.17
C ARG A 201 -72.71 -15.67 -5.59
N ARG A 202 -72.02 -14.79 -4.81
CA ARG A 202 -70.56 -14.76 -4.44
C ARG A 202 -69.56 -14.39 -5.57
N THR A 203 -68.37 -13.80 -5.37
CA THR A 203 -67.58 -13.23 -4.21
C THR A 203 -66.66 -12.13 -4.75
N THR A 204 -66.40 -10.99 -4.08
CA THR A 204 -65.27 -10.67 -3.16
C THR A 204 -65.44 -9.18 -2.77
N ALA A 205 -65.20 -8.64 -1.57
CA ALA A 205 -64.11 -8.73 -0.57
C ALA A 205 -62.93 -7.74 -0.83
N CYS A 206 -62.87 -6.66 0.00
CA CYS A 206 -61.76 -5.70 0.25
C CYS A 206 -61.21 -4.90 -0.97
N LYS A 207 -60.98 -3.57 -0.97
CA LYS A 207 -60.70 -2.54 0.06
C LYS A 207 -59.41 -2.72 0.88
N SER A 208 -58.29 -2.34 0.28
CA SER A 208 -57.20 -1.51 0.86
C SER A 208 -56.62 -0.67 -0.30
N ALA A 209 -56.21 0.60 -0.20
CA ALA A 209 -55.75 1.44 0.91
C ALA A 209 -54.30 1.20 1.37
N SER A 210 -53.34 1.71 0.61
CA SER A 210 -52.35 2.69 1.10
C SER A 210 -51.51 3.24 -0.06
N SER A 211 -51.05 4.48 0.08
CA SER A 211 -49.97 5.03 -0.76
C SER A 211 -48.67 4.89 0.01
N CYS A 212 -47.67 4.23 -0.57
CA CYS A 212 -46.29 4.28 -0.07
C CYS A 212 -45.50 5.34 -0.85
N SER A 213 -45.60 6.59 -0.42
CA SER A 213 -44.69 7.64 -0.90
C SER A 213 -43.31 7.42 -0.31
N THR A 214 -42.38 6.87 -1.07
CA THR A 214 -40.93 6.98 -0.76
C THR A 214 -40.38 8.26 -1.37
N SER A 215 -40.69 9.38 -0.73
CA SER A 215 -39.79 10.53 -0.77
C SER A 215 -38.55 10.16 0.06
N SER A 216 -37.60 9.43 -0.54
CA SER A 216 -36.30 9.25 0.08
C SER A 216 -35.67 10.62 0.29
N SER A 217 -35.45 10.96 1.54
CA SER A 217 -34.76 12.17 1.93
C SER A 217 -33.29 12.03 1.54
N VAL A 218 -32.62 13.15 1.29
CA VAL A 218 -31.16 13.14 1.02
C VAL A 218 -30.39 12.53 2.21
N THR A 219 -30.97 12.57 3.41
CA THR A 219 -30.48 11.93 4.62
C THR A 219 -30.60 10.40 4.66
N ASP A 220 -31.51 9.79 3.91
CA ASP A 220 -31.63 8.32 3.85
C ASP A 220 -30.47 7.73 3.04
N ASN A 221 -30.29 8.18 1.79
CA ASN A 221 -29.17 7.79 0.92
C ASN A 221 -27.79 8.08 1.57
N LEU A 222 -27.68 9.14 2.37
CA LEU A 222 -26.48 9.47 3.13
C LEU A 222 -26.21 8.49 4.28
N SER A 223 -27.28 7.94 4.87
CA SER A 223 -27.18 6.95 5.95
C SER A 223 -26.78 5.58 5.41
N ASP A 224 -27.32 5.17 4.25
CA ASP A 224 -26.91 3.94 3.55
C ASP A 224 -25.42 3.97 3.15
N LEU A 225 -24.95 5.11 2.61
CA LEU A 225 -23.54 5.32 2.27
C LEU A 225 -22.63 5.30 3.52
N LEU A 226 -23.11 5.88 4.63
CA LEU A 226 -22.40 5.85 5.91
C LEU A 226 -22.32 4.43 6.49
N LEU A 227 -23.34 3.59 6.27
CA LEU A 227 -23.35 2.19 6.68
C LEU A 227 -22.32 1.38 5.87
N ALA A 228 -22.35 1.50 4.54
CA ALA A 228 -21.43 0.79 3.66
C ALA A 228 -19.95 1.06 4.00
N ILE A 229 -19.60 2.32 4.30
CA ILE A 229 -18.21 2.68 4.66
C ILE A 229 -17.84 2.21 6.09
N GLN A 230 -18.83 2.02 6.98
CA GLN A 230 -18.61 1.38 8.29
C GLN A 230 -18.39 -0.14 8.15
N ASP A 231 -19.13 -0.80 7.26
CA ASP A 231 -18.95 -2.22 6.96
C ASP A 231 -17.59 -2.48 6.31
N GLU A 232 -17.18 -1.64 5.35
CA GLU A 232 -15.82 -1.65 4.77
C GLU A 232 -14.72 -1.45 5.84
N LEU A 233 -14.92 -0.54 6.80
CA LEU A 233 -13.97 -0.35 7.91
C LEU A 233 -13.93 -1.57 8.84
N GLY A 234 -15.06 -2.25 9.06
CA GLY A 234 -15.12 -3.52 9.77
C GLY A 234 -14.33 -4.62 9.05
N GLN A 235 -14.47 -4.72 7.73
CA GLN A 235 -13.75 -5.69 6.90
C GLN A 235 -12.23 -5.45 6.95
N MET A 236 -11.76 -4.21 6.73
CA MET A 236 -10.32 -3.89 6.85
C MET A 236 -9.79 -4.09 8.29
N SER A 237 -10.62 -3.90 9.32
CA SER A 237 -10.22 -4.18 10.71
C SER A 237 -10.01 -5.67 10.97
N PHE A 238 -10.78 -6.53 10.30
CA PHE A 238 -10.59 -7.99 10.34
C PHE A 238 -9.29 -8.39 9.61
N GLU A 239 -9.09 -7.87 8.39
CA GLU A 239 -7.88 -8.09 7.59
C GLU A 239 -6.61 -7.62 8.32
N HIS A 240 -6.66 -6.49 9.02
CA HIS A 240 -5.56 -5.98 9.85
C HIS A 240 -5.19 -6.95 10.97
N GLN A 241 -6.20 -7.53 11.65
CA GLN A 241 -5.98 -8.52 12.69
C GLN A 241 -5.46 -9.86 12.13
N GLU A 242 -5.85 -10.23 10.92
CA GLU A 242 -5.36 -11.43 10.24
C GLU A 242 -3.90 -11.27 9.76
N LEU A 243 -3.56 -10.14 9.12
CA LEU A 243 -2.17 -9.83 8.72
C LEU A 243 -1.23 -9.78 9.93
N LEU A 244 -1.63 -9.13 11.04
CA LEU A 244 -0.86 -9.14 12.30
C LEU A 244 -0.58 -10.54 12.81
N LYS A 245 -1.52 -11.48 12.65
CA LYS A 245 -1.35 -12.88 13.02
C LYS A 245 -0.39 -13.59 12.06
N GLN A 246 -0.53 -13.39 10.75
CA GLN A 246 0.38 -13.98 9.74
C GLN A 246 1.83 -13.51 9.92
N ILE A 247 2.06 -12.24 10.27
CA ILE A 247 3.38 -11.67 10.62
C ILE A 247 4.01 -12.39 11.82
N GLN A 248 3.22 -12.70 12.85
CA GLN A 248 3.66 -13.40 14.07
C GLN A 248 3.93 -14.89 13.84
N GLU A 249 3.12 -15.56 13.00
CA GLU A 249 3.28 -17.00 12.69
C GLU A 249 4.37 -17.27 11.64
N THR A 250 4.74 -16.27 10.83
CA THR A 250 5.74 -16.40 9.76
C THR A 250 7.18 -16.38 10.27
N GLN A 251 7.97 -17.41 9.89
CA GLN A 251 9.40 -17.53 10.23
C GLN A 251 10.35 -17.01 9.15
N ASN A 252 9.90 -16.80 7.90
CA ASN A 252 10.71 -16.20 6.84
C ASN A 252 10.71 -14.66 6.96
N CYS A 253 11.88 -14.05 7.09
CA CYS A 253 12.02 -12.60 7.19
C CYS A 253 11.48 -11.87 5.95
N GLU A 254 11.76 -12.35 4.74
CA GLU A 254 11.34 -11.69 3.49
C GLU A 254 9.82 -11.58 3.40
N VAL A 255 9.12 -12.70 3.67
CA VAL A 255 7.66 -12.77 3.68
C VAL A 255 7.08 -11.95 4.84
N ARG A 256 7.75 -11.88 5.99
CA ARG A 256 7.32 -11.02 7.09
C ARG A 256 7.39 -9.55 6.70
N GLU A 257 8.47 -9.10 6.07
CA GLU A 257 8.58 -7.72 5.59
C GLU A 257 7.54 -7.37 4.52
N ASP A 258 7.16 -8.32 3.65
CA ASP A 258 6.06 -8.12 2.69
C ASP A 258 4.70 -7.97 3.40
N LEU A 259 4.39 -8.83 4.37
CA LEU A 259 3.16 -8.71 5.16
C LEU A 259 3.14 -7.43 6.01
N GLU A 260 4.28 -6.99 6.53
CA GLU A 260 4.44 -5.70 7.22
C GLU A 260 4.18 -4.54 6.25
N ARG A 261 4.69 -4.58 5.01
CA ARG A 261 4.37 -3.60 3.95
C ARG A 261 2.88 -3.58 3.59
N GLU A 262 2.22 -4.73 3.56
CA GLU A 262 0.79 -4.85 3.28
C GLU A 262 -0.06 -4.27 4.43
N LEU A 263 0.27 -4.61 5.68
CA LEU A 263 -0.35 -4.05 6.88
C LEU A 263 -0.21 -2.52 6.92
N ASP A 264 0.97 -2.00 6.57
CA ASP A 264 1.26 -0.57 6.52
C ASP A 264 0.46 0.14 5.41
N CYS A 265 0.10 -0.56 4.32
CA CYS A 265 -0.83 -0.05 3.30
C CYS A 265 -2.29 -0.09 3.77
N LEU A 266 -2.69 -1.13 4.50
CA LEU A 266 -4.04 -1.31 5.01
C LEU A 266 -4.40 -0.26 6.07
N VAL A 267 -3.49 0.04 7.00
CA VAL A 267 -3.67 1.10 8.02
C VAL A 267 -3.98 2.45 7.36
N LYS A 268 -3.24 2.81 6.30
CA LYS A 268 -3.47 4.06 5.55
C LYS A 268 -4.85 4.10 4.88
N GLN A 269 -5.39 2.95 4.45
CA GLN A 269 -6.77 2.87 3.94
C GLN A 269 -7.81 3.01 5.06
N MET A 270 -7.57 2.39 6.22
CA MET A 270 -8.43 2.54 7.41
C MET A 270 -8.50 4.00 7.89
N GLU A 271 -7.38 4.73 7.92
CA GLU A 271 -7.32 6.17 8.22
C GLU A 271 -8.16 6.99 7.23
N ILE A 272 -7.96 6.78 5.92
CA ILE A 272 -8.69 7.45 4.85
C ILE A 272 -10.21 7.18 4.92
N LYS A 273 -10.61 5.99 5.37
CA LYS A 273 -12.03 5.61 5.57
C LYS A 273 -12.60 6.18 6.87
N GLY A 274 -11.80 6.27 7.94
CA GLY A 274 -12.13 7.03 9.17
C GLY A 274 -12.35 8.52 8.91
N GLU A 275 -11.56 9.13 8.02
CA GLU A 275 -11.81 10.49 7.52
C GLU A 275 -13.13 10.59 6.73
N GLN A 276 -13.44 9.62 5.87
CA GLN A 276 -14.71 9.60 5.11
C GLN A 276 -15.91 9.54 6.05
N ILE A 277 -15.90 8.62 7.04
CA ILE A 277 -16.92 8.52 8.08
C ILE A 277 -17.06 9.84 8.84
N SER A 278 -15.94 10.47 9.22
CA SER A 278 -15.96 11.75 9.94
C SER A 278 -16.56 12.89 9.11
N LYS A 279 -16.23 12.97 7.82
CA LYS A 279 -16.80 13.95 6.88
C LYS A 279 -18.29 13.71 6.68
N LEU A 280 -18.71 12.47 6.45
CA LEU A 280 -20.11 12.10 6.25
C LEU A 280 -20.96 12.34 7.51
N LYS A 281 -20.49 11.93 8.69
CA LYS A 281 -21.15 12.25 9.98
C LYS A 281 -21.25 13.77 10.21
N LYS A 282 -20.23 14.55 9.83
CA LYS A 282 -20.30 16.03 9.89
C LYS A 282 -21.35 16.59 8.92
N HIS A 283 -21.50 16.05 7.72
CA HIS A 283 -22.56 16.45 6.79
C HIS A 283 -23.96 16.04 7.29
N GLN A 284 -24.11 14.84 7.85
CA GLN A 284 -25.35 14.35 8.47
C GLN A 284 -25.75 15.23 9.66
N ALA A 285 -24.81 15.54 10.56
CA ALA A 285 -25.01 16.48 11.67
C ALA A 285 -25.31 17.91 11.20
N SER A 286 -24.75 18.36 10.07
CA SER A 286 -25.04 19.68 9.48
C SER A 286 -26.45 19.74 8.88
N ALA A 287 -26.93 18.65 8.25
CA ALA A 287 -28.30 18.52 7.79
C ALA A 287 -29.30 18.46 8.97
N LEU A 288 -28.94 17.75 10.04
CA LEU A 288 -29.73 17.67 11.28
C LEU A 288 -29.67 18.94 12.12
N SER A 289 -28.64 19.79 12.00
CA SER A 289 -28.58 21.06 12.75
C SER A 289 -29.65 22.10 12.36
N GLY A 290 -30.37 21.87 11.25
CA GLY A 290 -31.62 22.59 10.94
C GLY A 290 -32.82 22.17 11.81
N ASN A 291 -32.75 21.02 12.48
CA ASN A 291 -33.79 20.45 13.36
C ASN A 291 -33.15 19.97 14.68
N SER A 292 -33.00 20.88 15.63
CA SER A 292 -32.44 20.62 16.97
C SER A 292 -33.03 19.38 17.68
N ILE A 293 -32.17 18.40 17.97
CA ILE A 293 -32.12 17.64 19.24
C ILE A 293 -30.77 16.90 19.33
N TYR A 294 -30.27 16.68 20.55
CA TYR A 294 -29.04 15.93 20.80
C TYR A 294 -29.21 14.43 20.50
N LEU A 295 -28.25 13.84 19.79
CA LEU A 295 -27.84 12.44 20.03
C LEU A 295 -26.33 12.38 20.20
N GLU A 296 -25.89 12.01 21.40
CA GLU A 296 -24.56 11.42 21.58
C GLU A 296 -24.61 9.98 21.04
N CYS A 297 -23.79 9.68 20.03
CA CYS A 297 -23.57 8.30 19.60
C CYS A 297 -22.22 7.84 20.16
N THR A 298 -22.30 7.08 21.27
CA THR A 298 -21.18 6.43 21.96
C THR A 298 -20.22 5.75 20.96
N VAL A 299 -18.93 6.00 21.10
CA VAL A 299 -17.90 5.24 20.38
C VAL A 299 -17.96 3.78 20.85
N PRO A 300 -18.04 2.78 19.95
CA PRO A 300 -17.98 1.37 20.37
C PRO A 300 -16.64 1.09 21.06
N LEU A 301 -16.69 0.53 22.27
CA LEU A 301 -15.54 0.46 23.19
C LEU A 301 -14.28 -0.20 22.59
N GLY A 302 -14.44 -1.13 21.63
CA GLY A 302 -13.31 -1.75 20.92
C GLY A 302 -12.45 -0.79 20.07
N PHE A 303 -12.93 0.40 19.71
CA PHE A 303 -12.09 1.41 19.05
C PHE A 303 -11.22 2.21 20.04
N GLN A 304 -11.62 2.32 21.31
CA GLN A 304 -10.80 2.93 22.35
C GLN A 304 -9.53 2.11 22.59
N ASP A 305 -9.68 0.78 22.69
CA ASP A 305 -8.56 -0.14 22.89
C ASP A 305 -7.56 -0.08 21.73
N ILE A 306 -8.01 -0.10 20.47
CA ILE A 306 -7.10 -0.03 19.28
C ILE A 306 -6.23 1.23 19.31
N GLN A 307 -6.79 2.39 19.66
CA GLN A 307 -6.04 3.65 19.70
C GLN A 307 -5.04 3.69 20.87
N VAL A 308 -5.40 3.12 22.03
CA VAL A 308 -4.47 2.93 23.17
C VAL A 308 -3.38 1.90 22.84
N GLN A 309 -3.71 0.83 22.10
CA GLN A 309 -2.75 -0.14 21.58
C GLN A 309 -1.73 0.55 20.65
N GLN A 310 -2.18 1.40 19.72
CA GLN A 310 -1.30 2.16 18.82
C GLN A 310 -0.38 3.12 19.58
N GLU A 311 -0.89 3.91 20.51
CA GLU A 311 -0.04 4.81 21.33
C GLU A 311 0.99 4.02 22.16
N THR A 312 0.59 2.87 22.72
CA THR A 312 1.48 2.01 23.50
C THR A 312 2.54 1.33 22.63
N TYR A 313 2.17 0.89 21.42
CA TYR A 313 3.06 0.24 20.46
C TYR A 313 4.06 1.22 19.87
N LEU A 314 3.61 2.39 19.41
CA LEU A 314 4.49 3.47 18.91
C LEU A 314 5.49 3.93 19.99
N LYS A 315 5.10 3.91 21.26
CA LYS A 315 6.00 4.20 22.38
C LYS A 315 7.06 3.10 22.56
N HIS A 316 6.67 1.83 22.56
CA HIS A 316 7.61 0.70 22.60
C HIS A 316 8.58 0.67 21.39
N VAL A 317 8.12 1.06 20.19
CA VAL A 317 8.96 1.19 18.98
C VAL A 317 9.88 2.42 19.05
N SER A 318 9.50 3.47 19.78
CA SER A 318 10.37 4.63 20.03
C SER A 318 11.48 4.30 21.04
N ASP A 319 11.12 3.64 22.15
CA ASP A 319 12.06 3.29 23.22
C ASP A 319 13.07 2.22 22.77
N SER A 320 12.66 1.25 21.94
CA SER A 320 13.55 0.19 21.42
C SER A 320 14.62 0.71 20.46
N ASN A 321 14.34 1.77 19.69
CA ASN A 321 15.30 2.39 18.76
C ASN A 321 16.43 3.19 19.46
N THR A 322 16.41 3.32 20.79
CA THR A 322 17.41 4.12 21.54
C THR A 322 18.56 3.28 22.14
N HIS A 323 18.54 1.95 21.99
CA HIS A 323 19.61 1.07 22.47
C HIS A 323 20.57 0.65 21.34
N PRO A 324 21.88 1.00 21.41
CA PRO A 324 22.89 0.44 20.50
C PRO A 324 22.99 -1.07 20.69
N CYS A 325 22.97 -1.82 19.58
CA CYS A 325 23.03 -3.28 19.62
C CYS A 325 24.43 -3.77 20.04
N LEU A 326 24.59 -4.08 21.33
CA LEU A 326 25.75 -4.81 21.84
C LEU A 326 25.57 -6.32 21.56
N CYS A 327 25.97 -6.74 20.36
CA CYS A 327 26.04 -8.16 20.02
C CYS A 327 27.07 -8.87 20.91
N LEU A 328 26.58 -9.70 21.84
CA LEU A 328 27.43 -10.62 22.61
C LEU A 328 27.79 -11.82 21.73
N GLU A 329 29.01 -11.84 21.19
CA GLU A 329 29.61 -13.07 20.68
C GLU A 329 29.90 -14.02 21.86
N SER A 330 29.13 -15.11 21.95
CA SER A 330 29.30 -16.15 22.98
C SER A 330 29.20 -17.54 22.37
N ASN A 331 30.31 -18.02 21.80
CA ASN A 331 30.98 -19.25 22.21
C ASN A 331 32.01 -19.70 21.17
N ASP A 332 33.23 -20.00 21.64
CA ASP A 332 33.87 -21.24 21.22
C ASP A 332 34.74 -21.81 22.37
N GLY A 333 34.87 -23.13 22.43
CA GLY A 333 35.27 -23.84 23.65
C GLY A 333 36.78 -23.94 23.88
N LEU A 334 37.26 -23.52 25.06
CA LEU A 334 38.60 -23.89 25.54
C LEU A 334 38.58 -25.32 26.12
N ASN A 335 39.13 -26.26 25.36
CA ASN A 335 39.52 -27.58 25.89
C ASN A 335 40.61 -27.42 26.97
N SER A 336 40.51 -28.23 28.03
CA SER A 336 41.53 -28.30 29.07
C SER A 336 42.47 -29.48 28.80
N PHE A 337 43.77 -29.19 28.65
CA PHE A 337 44.89 -30.14 28.65
C PHE A 337 46.18 -29.43 29.09
#